data_AF-A0A9P5BQD0-F1
#
_entry.id   AF-A0A9P5BQD0-F1
#
_cell.length_a   1.000
_cell.length_b   1.000
_cell.length_c   1.000
_cell.angle_alpha   90.00
_cell.angle_beta   90.00
_cell.angle_gamma   90.00
#
_symmetry.space_group_name_H-M   'P 1'
#
loop_
_entity.id
_entity.type
_entity.pdbx_description
1 polymer ?
#
loop_
_entity_poly.entity_id
_entity_poly.type
_entity_poly.pdbx_seq_one_letter_code
_entity_poly.pdbx_strand_id
1 'polypeptide(L)'
;MAPVPLEPEIKYLPLSLVGGHALTVAYLGFTVAQSLYRSYRDLPPSQGTRARLVRRSNLSPLFAGLTLVSLLLAGYWTLSYAKLSYRVWADQRGVESPARFYGNNGVFPYGENATQVYVGRWLSDTPVHLDALEIIAEKARRFWWGQQIELATISWSLLLAVEGRRRNIPSLWAYLSLAHLVNLSFAQNLFYLALILTPTPAQSEYGQQPTTAFGRLRDKVFPPKPADWFPHPALLLASFCLNYVLIYWAPSTTGTMTFRNIAVLGRILTFAPVIIPAVVPASWGTVYSNHHGAYRIVTELFRFLSTASFAFHVKGTALGLLYNAPDAHYHRHSRFLPFDREERSTWERTTTALGKVLGSASDHPVVAGVAWDVLLSGASQGLWAATRALDVDDILASSTPFAQKNAPKAQPLTRLLEGNDKSTPESETGSHTSAISTRCRGRPAKAKTGEMTISKTAAAEGNCRTRDRRATEEVDEVPDDAYEPSAAESRSAVEGDEMPDGDLDWESAALAWGLTALGGLGSSSAGVFGAECTSR
;
A
#
# COMPACT_ATOMS: atom_id res chain seq x y z
N MET A 1 -42.53 1.62 -17.19
CA MET A 1 -42.15 1.41 -18.60
C MET A 1 -42.77 0.11 -19.08
N ALA A 2 -42.93 -0.12 -20.37
CA ALA A 2 -43.20 -1.48 -20.87
C ALA A 2 -41.96 -2.35 -20.64
N PRO A 3 -42.09 -3.64 -20.29
CA PRO A 3 -40.94 -4.51 -20.05
C PRO A 3 -40.16 -4.70 -21.35
N VAL A 4 -38.83 -4.59 -21.28
CA VAL A 4 -37.97 -4.85 -22.45
C VAL A 4 -37.98 -6.37 -22.71
N PRO A 5 -38.30 -6.84 -23.93
CA PRO A 5 -38.39 -8.28 -24.21
C PRO A 5 -37.06 -8.98 -23.95
N LEU A 6 -37.09 -10.18 -23.38
CA LEU A 6 -35.87 -10.96 -23.12
C LEU A 6 -35.27 -11.45 -24.45
N GLU A 7 -34.02 -11.07 -24.73
CA GLU A 7 -33.25 -11.66 -25.83
C GLU A 7 -33.01 -13.16 -25.54
N PRO A 8 -33.13 -14.05 -26.55
CA PRO A 8 -32.98 -15.48 -26.32
C PRO A 8 -31.52 -15.92 -26.12
N GLU A 9 -30.55 -15.15 -26.62
CA GLU A 9 -29.14 -15.54 -26.68
C GLU A 9 -28.34 -15.14 -25.44
N ILE A 10 -27.58 -16.10 -24.88
CA ILE A 10 -26.63 -15.86 -23.79
C ILE A 10 -25.26 -15.56 -24.41
N LYS A 11 -24.69 -14.40 -24.08
CA LYS A 11 -23.35 -13.99 -24.51
C LYS A 11 -22.34 -14.57 -23.51
N TYR A 12 -21.58 -15.59 -23.94
CA TYR A 12 -20.63 -16.28 -23.08
C TYR A 12 -19.40 -15.44 -22.69
N LEU A 13 -19.05 -14.40 -23.47
CA LEU A 13 -17.87 -13.57 -23.22
C LEU A 13 -17.98 -12.72 -21.93
N PRO A 14 -19.08 -12.00 -21.65
CA PRO A 14 -19.26 -11.36 -20.34
C PRO A 14 -19.23 -12.34 -19.15
N LEU A 15 -19.80 -13.53 -19.31
CA LEU A 15 -19.79 -14.57 -18.27
C LEU A 15 -18.36 -15.08 -18.00
N SER A 16 -17.57 -15.33 -19.06
CA SER A 16 -16.17 -15.76 -18.91
C SER A 16 -15.26 -14.65 -18.41
N LEU A 17 -15.56 -13.37 -18.67
CA LEU A 17 -14.86 -12.24 -18.06
C LEU A 17 -15.09 -12.16 -16.54
N VAL A 18 -16.33 -12.32 -16.06
CA VAL A 18 -16.63 -12.29 -14.61
C VAL A 18 -16.03 -13.53 -13.90
N GLY A 19 -16.16 -14.72 -14.49
CA GLY A 19 -15.51 -15.93 -13.96
C GLY A 19 -13.99 -15.82 -13.97
N GLY A 20 -13.41 -15.28 -15.06
CA GLY A 20 -11.99 -15.03 -15.21
C GLY A 20 -11.46 -13.99 -14.23
N HIS A 21 -12.22 -12.93 -13.93
CA HIS A 21 -11.90 -11.94 -12.90
C HIS A 21 -11.76 -12.62 -11.52
N ALA A 22 -12.76 -13.38 -11.09
CA ALA A 22 -12.75 -14.08 -9.81
C ALA A 22 -11.59 -15.09 -9.70
N LEU A 23 -11.34 -15.89 -10.76
CA LEU A 23 -10.22 -16.82 -10.83
C LEU A 23 -8.86 -16.10 -10.81
N THR A 24 -8.74 -14.96 -11.48
CA THR A 24 -7.52 -14.15 -11.50
C THR A 24 -7.23 -13.55 -10.12
N VAL A 25 -8.25 -13.03 -9.43
CA VAL A 25 -8.10 -12.54 -8.05
C VAL A 25 -7.64 -13.66 -7.11
N ALA A 26 -8.25 -14.83 -7.19
CA ALA A 26 -7.88 -15.98 -6.37
C ALA A 26 -6.44 -16.46 -6.67
N TYR A 27 -6.07 -16.56 -7.94
CA TYR A 27 -4.72 -16.94 -8.37
C TYR A 27 -3.66 -15.93 -7.91
N LEU A 28 -3.87 -14.64 -8.17
CA LEU A 28 -2.92 -13.60 -7.78
C LEU A 28 -2.79 -13.50 -6.27
N GLY A 29 -3.90 -13.53 -5.53
CA GLY A 29 -3.90 -13.57 -4.06
C GLY A 29 -3.13 -14.76 -3.52
N PHE A 30 -3.29 -15.95 -4.11
CA PHE A 30 -2.52 -17.14 -3.75
C PHE A 30 -1.02 -16.99 -4.07
N THR A 31 -0.65 -16.46 -5.24
CA THR A 31 0.78 -16.24 -5.58
C THR A 31 1.45 -15.23 -4.65
N VAL A 32 0.76 -14.15 -4.29
CA VAL A 32 1.25 -13.16 -3.33
C VAL A 32 1.40 -13.79 -1.95
N ALA A 33 0.36 -14.47 -1.43
CA ALA A 33 0.43 -15.16 -0.14
C ALA A 33 1.54 -16.22 -0.08
N GLN A 34 1.75 -16.99 -1.16
CA GLN A 34 2.85 -17.95 -1.25
C GLN A 34 4.21 -17.25 -1.24
N SER A 35 4.36 -16.10 -1.93
CA SER A 35 5.60 -15.33 -1.93
C SER A 35 5.93 -14.72 -0.56
N LEU A 36 4.93 -14.20 0.14
CA LEU A 36 5.05 -13.69 1.51
C LEU A 36 5.42 -14.82 2.48
N TYR A 37 4.81 -16.00 2.33
CA TYR A 37 5.12 -17.17 3.15
C TYR A 37 6.55 -17.69 2.94
N ARG A 38 7.06 -17.70 1.70
CA ARG A 38 8.47 -18.00 1.42
C ARG A 38 9.40 -16.96 2.04
N SER A 39 9.13 -15.67 1.80
CA SER A 39 9.91 -14.56 2.39
C SER A 39 9.92 -14.63 3.93
N TYR A 40 8.84 -15.10 4.57
CA TYR A 40 8.78 -15.33 6.02
C TYR A 40 9.60 -16.53 6.51
N ARG A 41 9.84 -17.54 5.67
CA ARG A 41 10.66 -18.72 6.00
C ARG A 41 12.13 -18.54 5.70
N ASP A 42 12.43 -17.85 4.60
CA ASP A 42 13.76 -17.78 3.99
C ASP A 42 14.54 -16.52 4.45
N LEU A 43 14.25 -16.01 5.65
CA LEU A 43 14.95 -14.85 6.21
C LEU A 43 16.37 -15.25 6.68
N PRO A 44 17.41 -14.45 6.35
CA PRO A 44 18.76 -14.73 6.80
C PRO A 44 18.92 -14.55 8.31
N PRO A 45 19.91 -15.22 8.95
CA PRO A 45 20.12 -15.16 10.40
C PRO A 45 20.40 -13.73 10.91
N SER A 46 20.99 -12.86 10.09
CA SER A 46 21.15 -11.42 10.36
C SER A 46 19.84 -10.66 10.59
N GLN A 47 18.70 -11.19 10.11
CA GLN A 47 17.35 -10.66 10.35
C GLN A 47 16.62 -11.36 11.51
N GLY A 48 17.24 -12.37 12.13
CA GLY A 48 16.71 -13.13 13.27
C GLY A 48 16.89 -12.47 14.64
N THR A 49 17.34 -11.21 14.71
CA THR A 49 17.59 -10.55 15.99
C THR A 49 16.32 -10.41 16.83
N ARG A 50 16.45 -10.53 18.16
CA ARG A 50 15.31 -10.53 19.09
C ARG A 50 14.40 -9.30 18.93
N ALA A 51 14.97 -8.12 18.69
CA ALA A 51 14.22 -6.89 18.46
C ALA A 51 13.40 -6.94 17.16
N ARG A 52 14.02 -7.34 16.04
CA ARG A 52 13.36 -7.47 14.73
C ARG A 52 12.24 -8.53 14.77
N LEU A 53 12.45 -9.65 15.46
CA LEU A 53 11.44 -10.70 15.62
C LEU A 53 10.22 -10.24 16.43
N VAL A 54 10.42 -9.55 17.56
CA VAL A 54 9.33 -8.99 18.39
C VAL A 54 8.56 -7.90 17.64
N ARG A 55 9.24 -7.02 16.90
CA ARG A 55 8.57 -6.00 16.08
C ARG A 55 7.76 -6.64 14.96
N ARG A 56 8.30 -7.65 14.26
CA ARG A 56 7.57 -8.40 13.23
C ARG A 56 6.33 -9.12 13.79
N SER A 57 6.43 -9.78 14.96
CA SER A 57 5.28 -10.44 15.57
C SER A 57 4.14 -9.48 15.95
N ASN A 58 4.43 -8.19 16.11
CA ASN A 58 3.42 -7.18 16.40
C ASN A 58 2.87 -6.51 15.11
N LEU A 59 3.73 -6.20 14.13
CA LEU A 59 3.33 -5.50 12.91
C LEU A 59 2.70 -6.40 11.84
N SER A 60 3.16 -7.64 11.67
CA SER A 60 2.58 -8.57 10.70
C SER A 60 1.09 -8.88 10.93
N PRO A 61 0.60 -9.19 12.16
CA PRO A 61 -0.83 -9.42 12.36
C PRO A 61 -1.68 -8.16 12.16
N LEU A 62 -1.13 -6.96 12.40
CA LEU A 62 -1.80 -5.68 12.19
C LEU A 62 -2.14 -5.45 10.71
N PHE A 63 -1.15 -5.52 9.82
CA PHE A 63 -1.37 -5.34 8.38
C PHE A 63 -2.08 -6.54 7.74
N ALA A 64 -1.94 -7.75 8.28
CA ALA A 64 -2.75 -8.90 7.88
C ALA A 64 -4.24 -8.72 8.26
N GLY A 65 -4.52 -8.17 9.44
CA GLY A 65 -5.87 -7.80 9.87
C GLY A 65 -6.49 -6.73 8.96
N LEU A 66 -5.75 -5.66 8.66
CA LEU A 66 -6.19 -4.62 7.72
C LEU A 66 -6.41 -5.16 6.30
N THR A 67 -5.56 -6.09 5.84
CA THR A 67 -5.75 -6.81 4.57
C THR A 67 -7.07 -7.58 4.57
N LEU A 68 -7.35 -8.34 5.63
CA LEU A 68 -8.60 -9.11 5.76
C LEU A 68 -9.83 -8.21 5.81
N VAL A 69 -9.79 -7.13 6.59
CA VAL A 69 -10.88 -6.13 6.65
C VAL A 69 -11.13 -5.50 5.28
N SER A 70 -10.06 -5.11 4.57
CA SER A 70 -10.15 -4.55 3.22
C SER A 70 -10.81 -5.52 2.24
N LEU A 71 -10.41 -6.80 2.25
CA LEU A 71 -10.97 -7.84 1.39
C LEU A 71 -12.46 -8.12 1.71
N LEU A 72 -12.82 -8.22 2.99
CA LEU A 72 -14.21 -8.43 3.42
C LEU A 72 -15.11 -7.27 3.00
N LEU A 73 -14.62 -6.03 3.13
CA LEU A 73 -15.40 -4.83 2.81
C LEU A 73 -15.54 -4.66 1.28
N ALA A 74 -14.48 -4.92 0.51
CA ALA A 74 -14.53 -4.98 -0.95
C ALA A 74 -15.51 -6.05 -1.45
N GLY A 75 -15.48 -7.25 -0.85
CA GLY A 75 -16.43 -8.33 -1.15
C GLY A 75 -17.88 -7.97 -0.81
N TYR A 76 -18.11 -7.33 0.35
CA TYR A 76 -19.43 -6.86 0.77
C TYR A 76 -20.03 -5.85 -0.21
N TRP A 77 -19.27 -4.83 -0.62
CA TRP A 77 -19.74 -3.80 -1.54
C TRP A 77 -19.91 -4.32 -2.96
N THR A 78 -18.99 -5.17 -3.44
CA THR A 78 -19.10 -5.85 -4.75
C THR A 78 -20.37 -6.71 -4.81
N LEU A 79 -20.63 -7.52 -3.78
CA LEU A 79 -21.84 -8.32 -3.70
C LEU A 79 -23.11 -7.45 -3.58
N SER A 80 -23.05 -6.33 -2.86
CA SER A 80 -24.17 -5.40 -2.73
C SER A 80 -24.50 -4.70 -4.06
N TYR A 81 -23.48 -4.34 -4.85
CA TYR A 81 -23.66 -3.84 -6.21
C TYR A 81 -24.20 -4.91 -7.16
N ALA A 82 -23.65 -6.13 -7.15
CA ALA A 82 -24.17 -7.24 -7.96
C ALA A 82 -25.67 -7.51 -7.68
N LYS A 83 -26.07 -7.48 -6.41
CA LYS A 83 -27.49 -7.61 -5.99
C LYS A 83 -28.35 -6.47 -6.53
N LEU A 84 -27.87 -5.23 -6.48
CA LEU A 84 -28.59 -4.05 -6.97
C LEU A 84 -28.73 -4.07 -8.50
N SER A 85 -27.62 -4.31 -9.21
CA SER A 85 -27.55 -4.43 -10.67
C SER A 85 -28.49 -5.53 -11.19
N TYR A 86 -28.48 -6.71 -10.57
CA TYR A 86 -29.41 -7.79 -10.94
C TYR A 86 -30.89 -7.40 -10.74
N ARG A 87 -31.21 -6.70 -9.63
CA ARG A 87 -32.59 -6.25 -9.36
C ARG A 87 -33.07 -5.21 -10.36
N VAL A 88 -32.23 -4.24 -10.73
CA VAL A 88 -32.55 -3.23 -11.74
C VAL A 88 -32.77 -3.88 -13.11
N TRP A 89 -31.90 -4.83 -13.50
CA TRP A 89 -32.06 -5.60 -14.73
C TRP A 89 -33.36 -6.43 -14.73
N ALA A 90 -33.69 -7.11 -13.63
CA ALA A 90 -34.88 -7.92 -13.52
C ALA A 90 -36.17 -7.10 -13.61
N ASP A 91 -36.24 -5.96 -12.92
CA ASP A 91 -37.38 -5.02 -12.93
C ASP A 91 -37.64 -4.48 -14.36
N GLN A 92 -36.59 -4.06 -15.08
CA GLN A 92 -36.69 -3.58 -16.47
C GLN A 92 -37.20 -4.64 -17.47
N ARG A 93 -37.00 -5.92 -17.16
CA ARG A 93 -37.43 -7.07 -17.98
C ARG A 93 -38.75 -7.70 -17.49
N GLY A 94 -39.34 -7.21 -16.40
CA GLY A 94 -40.55 -7.80 -15.79
C GLY A 94 -40.33 -9.19 -15.18
N VAL A 95 -39.10 -9.49 -14.74
CA VAL A 95 -38.73 -10.79 -14.14
C VAL A 95 -38.78 -10.69 -12.61
N GLU A 96 -39.36 -11.69 -11.95
CA GLU A 96 -39.38 -11.76 -10.48
C GLU A 96 -37.96 -11.83 -9.90
N SER A 97 -37.58 -10.81 -9.12
CA SER A 97 -36.30 -10.81 -8.41
C SER A 97 -36.38 -11.66 -7.13
N PRO A 98 -35.38 -12.49 -6.82
CA PRO A 98 -35.40 -13.31 -5.61
C PRO A 98 -35.38 -12.43 -4.35
N ALA A 99 -36.32 -12.69 -3.44
CA ALA A 99 -36.43 -11.95 -2.18
C ALA A 99 -35.18 -12.10 -1.30
N ARG A 100 -34.50 -13.25 -1.38
CA ARG A 100 -33.24 -13.57 -0.70
C ARG A 100 -32.28 -14.20 -1.70
N PHE A 101 -30.97 -13.97 -1.55
CA PHE A 101 -29.99 -14.61 -2.44
C PHE A 101 -29.65 -16.06 -2.02
N TYR A 102 -30.08 -16.48 -0.82
CA TYR A 102 -29.84 -17.80 -0.24
C TYR A 102 -31.10 -18.33 0.47
N GLY A 103 -31.23 -19.65 0.54
CA GLY A 103 -32.36 -20.35 1.15
C GLY A 103 -33.53 -20.56 0.19
N ASN A 104 -34.68 -20.98 0.71
CA ASN A 104 -35.91 -21.13 -0.06
C ASN A 104 -36.22 -19.78 -0.74
N ASN A 105 -36.44 -19.80 -2.06
CA ASN A 105 -36.65 -18.63 -2.91
C ASN A 105 -35.37 -17.77 -3.14
N GLY A 106 -34.20 -18.41 -3.36
CA GLY A 106 -32.93 -17.74 -3.67
C GLY A 106 -32.07 -18.39 -4.76
N VAL A 107 -30.92 -17.76 -5.07
CA VAL A 107 -30.04 -18.10 -6.22
C VAL A 107 -29.44 -19.50 -6.11
N PHE A 108 -29.15 -19.95 -4.88
CA PHE A 108 -28.72 -21.32 -4.59
C PHE A 108 -29.91 -22.08 -4.01
N PRO A 109 -30.66 -22.82 -4.84
CA PRO A 109 -31.93 -23.42 -4.43
C PRO A 109 -31.72 -24.63 -3.50
N TYR A 110 -32.43 -24.64 -2.39
CA TYR A 110 -32.76 -25.85 -1.65
C TYR A 110 -34.28 -26.05 -1.75
N GLY A 111 -34.72 -26.99 -2.58
CA GLY A 111 -36.13 -27.36 -2.77
C GLY A 111 -36.85 -26.73 -3.97
N GLU A 112 -38.11 -27.11 -4.15
CA GLU A 112 -38.90 -26.92 -5.38
C GLU A 112 -39.41 -25.47 -5.59
N ASN A 113 -39.48 -24.65 -4.53
CA ASN A 113 -40.05 -23.29 -4.56
C ASN A 113 -39.04 -22.19 -4.97
N ALA A 114 -37.99 -22.55 -5.72
CA ALA A 114 -36.94 -21.60 -6.08
C ALA A 114 -37.33 -20.66 -7.23
N THR A 115 -37.34 -19.35 -6.96
CA THR A 115 -37.36 -18.30 -7.98
C THR A 115 -36.18 -18.48 -8.95
N GLN A 116 -36.44 -18.66 -10.25
CA GLN A 116 -35.37 -18.83 -11.25
C GLN A 116 -34.51 -17.57 -11.37
N VAL A 117 -33.18 -17.74 -11.36
CA VAL A 117 -32.22 -16.62 -11.41
C VAL A 117 -31.39 -16.69 -12.68
N TYR A 118 -31.56 -15.69 -13.54
CA TYR A 118 -30.98 -15.68 -14.89
C TYR A 118 -29.62 -14.99 -14.93
N VAL A 119 -28.66 -15.46 -14.11
CA VAL A 119 -27.31 -14.86 -13.99
C VAL A 119 -26.62 -14.70 -15.35
N GLY A 120 -26.68 -15.73 -16.20
CA GLY A 120 -26.09 -15.68 -17.55
C GLY A 120 -26.70 -14.59 -18.45
N ARG A 121 -28.01 -14.33 -18.35
CA ARG A 121 -28.68 -13.27 -19.12
C ARG A 121 -28.37 -11.88 -18.57
N TRP A 122 -28.44 -11.70 -17.25
CA TRP A 122 -28.05 -10.46 -16.58
C TRP A 122 -26.64 -10.01 -16.96
N LEU A 123 -25.66 -10.92 -16.91
CA LEU A 123 -24.27 -10.61 -17.30
C LEU A 123 -24.10 -10.42 -18.82
N SER A 124 -24.96 -11.03 -19.65
CA SER A 124 -24.95 -10.81 -21.11
C SER A 124 -25.40 -9.40 -21.50
N ASP A 125 -26.37 -8.86 -20.74
CA ASP A 125 -26.95 -7.54 -20.99
C ASP A 125 -26.20 -6.41 -20.28
N THR A 126 -25.64 -6.69 -19.10
CA THR A 126 -25.13 -5.67 -18.18
C THR A 126 -23.59 -5.73 -18.11
N PRO A 127 -22.86 -4.72 -18.60
CA PRO A 127 -21.39 -4.69 -18.53
C PRO A 127 -20.91 -4.25 -17.13
N VAL A 128 -21.16 -5.08 -16.11
CA VAL A 128 -21.01 -4.80 -14.66
C VAL A 128 -19.72 -4.03 -14.29
N HIS A 129 -18.57 -4.39 -14.85
CA HIS A 129 -17.31 -3.69 -14.52
C HIS A 129 -17.20 -2.27 -15.09
N LEU A 130 -17.80 -2.01 -16.25
CA LEU A 130 -17.78 -0.68 -16.89
C LEU A 130 -18.88 0.21 -16.33
N ASP A 131 -20.07 -0.34 -16.11
CA ASP A 131 -21.19 0.32 -15.43
C ASP A 131 -20.76 0.82 -14.03
N ALA A 132 -20.04 0.01 -13.25
CA ALA A 132 -19.47 0.44 -11.97
C ALA A 132 -18.58 1.70 -12.09
N LEU A 133 -17.68 1.74 -13.08
CA LEU A 133 -16.79 2.88 -13.31
C LEU A 133 -17.55 4.11 -13.80
N GLU A 134 -18.55 3.90 -14.66
CA GLU A 134 -19.38 4.96 -15.21
C GLU A 134 -20.26 5.61 -14.14
N ILE A 135 -20.88 4.82 -13.26
CA ILE A 135 -21.66 5.30 -12.11
C ILE A 135 -20.83 6.19 -11.17
N ILE A 136 -19.53 5.90 -11.00
CA ILE A 136 -18.59 6.73 -10.24
C ILE A 136 -18.34 8.06 -10.97
N ALA A 137 -18.07 8.01 -12.27
CA ALA A 137 -17.72 9.19 -13.07
C ALA A 137 -18.90 10.13 -13.38
N GLU A 138 -20.13 9.60 -13.44
CA GLU A 138 -21.38 10.31 -13.83
C GLU A 138 -21.63 11.61 -13.04
N LYS A 139 -21.30 11.64 -11.74
CA LYS A 139 -21.64 12.76 -10.85
C LYS A 139 -20.42 13.27 -10.10
N ALA A 140 -20.20 14.58 -10.14
CA ALA A 140 -19.06 15.24 -9.50
C ALA A 140 -18.82 14.82 -8.03
N ARG A 141 -19.90 14.62 -7.24
CA ARG A 141 -19.80 14.13 -5.84
C ARG A 141 -19.28 12.69 -5.71
N ARG A 142 -19.66 11.80 -6.64
CA ARG A 142 -19.20 10.40 -6.66
C ARG A 142 -17.79 10.31 -7.21
N PHE A 143 -17.50 11.08 -8.27
CA PHE A 143 -16.17 11.16 -8.87
C PHE A 143 -15.13 11.74 -7.90
N TRP A 144 -15.53 12.60 -6.96
CA TRP A 144 -14.65 13.09 -5.89
C TRP A 144 -14.03 11.95 -5.05
N TRP A 145 -14.79 10.89 -4.78
CA TRP A 145 -14.26 9.66 -4.16
C TRP A 145 -13.47 8.83 -5.18
N GLY A 146 -14.03 8.62 -6.38
CA GLY A 146 -13.41 7.86 -7.48
C GLY A 146 -11.99 8.26 -7.81
N GLN A 147 -11.76 9.55 -8.06
CA GLN A 147 -10.44 10.06 -8.44
C GLN A 147 -9.39 9.83 -7.34
N GLN A 148 -9.76 9.79 -6.05
CA GLN A 148 -8.77 9.66 -4.98
C GLN A 148 -8.05 8.31 -5.01
N ILE A 149 -8.73 7.23 -5.36
CA ILE A 149 -8.11 5.91 -5.55
C ILE A 149 -7.18 5.89 -6.76
N GLU A 150 -7.60 6.46 -7.89
CA GLU A 150 -6.77 6.52 -9.10
C GLU A 150 -5.49 7.36 -8.85
N LEU A 151 -5.61 8.54 -8.23
CA LEU A 151 -4.49 9.42 -7.87
C LEU A 151 -3.51 8.74 -6.88
N ALA A 152 -4.05 8.01 -5.88
CA ALA A 152 -3.25 7.25 -4.92
C ALA A 152 -2.57 6.03 -5.56
N THR A 153 -3.24 5.36 -6.51
CA THR A 153 -2.70 4.22 -7.26
C THR A 153 -1.52 4.64 -8.14
N ILE A 154 -1.55 5.84 -8.75
CA ILE A 154 -0.40 6.40 -9.46
C ILE A 154 0.81 6.54 -8.51
N SER A 155 0.63 7.18 -7.36
CA SER A 155 1.70 7.33 -6.35
C SER A 155 2.22 5.99 -5.83
N TRP A 156 1.32 5.03 -5.59
CA TRP A 156 1.68 3.70 -5.15
C TRP A 156 2.40 2.87 -6.22
N SER A 157 2.07 3.04 -7.51
CA SER A 157 2.81 2.38 -8.60
C SER A 157 4.27 2.81 -8.69
N LEU A 158 4.60 4.06 -8.30
CA LEU A 158 5.98 4.52 -8.17
C LEU A 158 6.68 3.84 -6.98
N LEU A 159 6.02 3.73 -5.82
CA LEU A 159 6.56 2.98 -4.67
C LEU A 159 6.90 1.53 -5.06
N LEU A 160 5.96 0.83 -5.71
CA LEU A 160 6.18 -0.54 -6.21
C LEU A 160 7.38 -0.60 -7.15
N ALA A 161 7.55 0.38 -8.04
CA ALA A 161 8.65 0.42 -9.00
C ALA A 161 10.03 0.67 -8.34
N VAL A 162 10.08 1.48 -7.29
CA VAL A 162 11.30 1.85 -6.55
C VAL A 162 11.64 0.78 -5.51
N GLU A 163 10.88 0.72 -4.42
CA GLU A 163 11.14 -0.16 -3.27
C GLU A 163 10.97 -1.63 -3.62
N GLY A 164 10.02 -1.95 -4.50
CA GLY A 164 9.81 -3.32 -4.97
C GLY A 164 11.00 -3.88 -5.75
N ARG A 165 11.71 -3.07 -6.55
CA ARG A 165 12.97 -3.50 -7.18
C ARG A 165 14.11 -3.53 -6.17
N ARG A 166 14.25 -2.48 -5.36
CA ARG A 166 15.32 -2.36 -4.35
C ARG A 166 15.40 -3.59 -3.43
N ARG A 167 14.25 -4.12 -3.01
CA ARG A 167 14.15 -5.31 -2.14
C ARG A 167 14.04 -6.65 -2.90
N ASN A 168 14.06 -6.62 -4.24
CA ASN A 168 13.80 -7.77 -5.10
C ASN A 168 12.47 -8.50 -4.78
N ILE A 169 11.41 -7.74 -4.44
CA ILE A 169 10.10 -8.33 -4.12
C ILE A 169 9.52 -9.01 -5.38
N PRO A 170 9.19 -10.31 -5.33
CA PRO A 170 8.68 -11.03 -6.49
C PRO A 170 7.29 -10.54 -6.90
N SER A 171 7.00 -10.62 -8.21
CA SER A 171 5.67 -10.41 -8.77
C SER A 171 5.00 -9.07 -8.42
N LEU A 172 5.73 -7.95 -8.47
CA LEU A 172 5.21 -6.58 -8.26
C LEU A 172 3.92 -6.27 -9.05
N TRP A 173 3.83 -6.79 -10.27
CA TRP A 173 2.66 -6.67 -11.14
C TRP A 173 1.40 -7.34 -10.54
N ALA A 174 1.54 -8.35 -9.69
CA ALA A 174 0.43 -9.03 -9.03
C ALA A 174 -0.21 -8.13 -7.95
N TYR A 175 0.61 -7.43 -7.14
CA TYR A 175 0.11 -6.42 -6.20
C TYR A 175 -0.68 -5.33 -6.95
N LEU A 176 -0.12 -4.77 -8.02
CA LEU A 176 -0.80 -3.73 -8.79
C LEU A 176 -2.09 -4.23 -9.47
N SER A 177 -2.09 -5.48 -9.96
CA SER A 177 -3.28 -6.13 -10.49
C SER A 177 -4.36 -6.30 -9.40
N LEU A 178 -3.98 -6.69 -8.18
CA LEU A 178 -4.92 -6.82 -7.07
C LEU A 178 -5.56 -5.48 -6.66
N ALA A 179 -4.87 -4.35 -6.80
CA ALA A 179 -5.47 -3.03 -6.58
C ALA A 179 -6.59 -2.71 -7.57
N HIS A 180 -6.40 -3.05 -8.86
CA HIS A 180 -7.39 -2.82 -9.92
C HIS A 180 -8.54 -3.84 -9.95
N LEU A 181 -8.29 -5.06 -9.47
CA LEU A 181 -9.24 -6.17 -9.49
C LEU A 181 -10.05 -6.29 -8.19
N VAL A 182 -9.48 -5.92 -7.03
CA VAL A 182 -10.14 -5.94 -5.72
C VAL A 182 -10.36 -4.50 -5.26
N ASN A 183 -9.36 -3.89 -4.60
CA ASN A 183 -9.34 -2.50 -4.17
C ASN A 183 -7.92 -2.11 -3.72
N LEU A 184 -7.63 -0.80 -3.60
CA LEU A 184 -6.28 -0.31 -3.34
C LEU A 184 -5.81 -0.64 -1.92
N SER A 185 -6.66 -0.51 -0.91
CA SER A 185 -6.29 -0.77 0.49
C SER A 185 -5.88 -2.22 0.75
N PHE A 186 -6.52 -3.21 0.12
CA PHE A 186 -6.12 -4.61 0.20
C PHE A 186 -4.69 -4.82 -0.35
N ALA A 187 -4.42 -4.27 -1.53
CA ALA A 187 -3.15 -4.46 -2.21
C ALA A 187 -2.00 -3.68 -1.54
N GLN A 188 -2.27 -2.48 -1.01
CA GLN A 188 -1.34 -1.71 -0.18
C GLN A 188 -0.95 -2.46 1.10
N ASN A 189 -1.93 -2.97 1.85
CA ASN A 189 -1.66 -3.70 3.09
C ASN A 189 -0.89 -5.02 2.85
N LEU A 190 -1.16 -5.72 1.74
CA LEU A 190 -0.32 -6.84 1.29
C LEU A 190 1.12 -6.42 0.95
N PHE A 191 1.30 -5.23 0.35
CA PHE A 191 2.65 -4.73 0.05
C PHE A 191 3.39 -4.25 1.30
N TYR A 192 2.72 -3.64 2.28
CA TYR A 192 3.31 -3.35 3.59
C TYR A 192 3.78 -4.61 4.30
N LEU A 193 3.02 -5.71 4.23
CA LEU A 193 3.50 -7.03 4.66
C LEU A 193 4.75 -7.48 3.88
N ALA A 194 4.78 -7.29 2.56
CA ALA A 194 5.98 -7.60 1.76
C ALA A 194 7.21 -6.82 2.24
N LEU A 195 7.08 -5.50 2.47
CA LEU A 195 8.16 -4.64 2.96
C LEU A 195 8.66 -5.08 4.36
N ILE A 196 7.76 -5.44 5.28
CA ILE A 196 8.13 -5.98 6.61
C ILE A 196 8.86 -7.33 6.50
N LEU A 197 8.49 -8.16 5.52
CA LEU A 197 9.07 -9.50 5.32
C LEU A 197 10.32 -9.51 4.41
N THR A 198 10.65 -8.39 3.78
CA THR A 198 11.86 -8.21 2.94
C THR A 198 12.66 -6.96 3.34
N PRO A 199 13.22 -6.92 4.57
CA PRO A 199 13.99 -5.76 5.05
C PRO A 199 15.32 -5.55 4.32
N THR A 200 15.95 -6.65 3.92
CA THR A 200 17.08 -6.70 2.98
C THR A 200 16.57 -7.13 1.60
N PRO A 201 17.30 -6.82 0.50
CA PRO A 201 17.10 -7.51 -0.76
C PRO A 201 17.12 -9.01 -0.49
N ALA A 202 16.08 -9.74 -0.92
CA ALA A 202 16.17 -11.19 -0.95
C ALA A 202 17.44 -11.55 -1.74
N GLN A 203 18.17 -12.59 -1.31
CA GLN A 203 19.35 -13.07 -2.04
C GLN A 203 18.91 -13.62 -3.40
N SER A 204 18.69 -12.71 -4.34
CA SER A 204 18.59 -13.00 -5.75
C SER A 204 19.91 -13.63 -6.13
N GLU A 205 19.83 -14.83 -6.70
CA GLU A 205 20.93 -15.60 -7.22
C GLU A 205 21.56 -14.83 -8.40
N TYR A 206 22.39 -13.82 -8.09
CA TYR A 206 23.04 -12.92 -9.03
C TYR A 206 24.11 -13.70 -9.81
N GLY A 207 23.66 -14.53 -10.75
CA GLY A 207 24.46 -15.54 -11.43
C GLY A 207 23.74 -16.85 -11.77
N GLN A 208 22.58 -17.17 -11.18
CA GLN A 208 21.83 -18.34 -11.66
C GLN A 208 21.14 -18.03 -12.99
N GLN A 209 21.39 -18.89 -13.96
CA GLN A 209 20.77 -18.81 -15.28
C GLN A 209 19.27 -19.08 -15.16
N PRO A 210 18.40 -18.33 -15.86
CA PRO A 210 16.96 -18.57 -15.81
C PRO A 210 16.64 -20.00 -16.26
N THR A 211 16.09 -20.78 -15.32
CA THR A 211 15.76 -22.20 -15.50
C THR A 211 14.70 -22.45 -16.57
N THR A 212 13.90 -21.44 -16.91
CA THR A 212 12.83 -21.53 -17.92
C THR A 212 13.27 -21.04 -19.30
N ALA A 213 12.77 -21.68 -20.36
CA ALA A 213 13.03 -21.25 -21.74
C ALA A 213 12.53 -19.82 -22.02
N PHE A 214 11.38 -19.44 -21.42
CA PHE A 214 10.86 -18.08 -21.51
C PHE A 214 11.77 -17.05 -20.83
N GLY A 215 12.33 -17.36 -19.65
CA GLY A 215 13.31 -16.50 -18.99
C GLY A 215 14.55 -16.26 -19.84
N ARG A 216 15.13 -17.33 -20.44
CA ARG A 216 16.27 -17.20 -21.38
C ARG A 216 15.94 -16.34 -22.60
N LEU A 217 14.74 -16.46 -23.17
CA LEU A 217 14.32 -15.62 -24.30
C LEU A 217 14.12 -14.16 -23.87
N ARG A 218 13.44 -13.93 -22.74
CA ARG A 218 13.23 -12.59 -22.16
C ARG A 218 14.55 -11.89 -21.91
N ASP A 219 15.50 -12.55 -21.25
CA ASP A 219 16.78 -11.96 -20.85
C ASP A 219 17.71 -11.71 -22.05
N LYS A 220 17.48 -12.41 -23.18
CA LYS A 220 18.13 -12.11 -24.47
C LYS A 220 17.56 -10.86 -25.15
N VAL A 221 16.27 -10.56 -24.97
CA VAL A 221 15.61 -9.36 -25.56
C VAL A 221 15.77 -8.15 -24.64
N PHE A 222 15.68 -8.36 -23.34
CA PHE A 222 15.76 -7.35 -22.28
C PHE A 222 16.79 -7.81 -21.24
N PRO A 223 18.08 -7.47 -21.40
CA PRO A 223 19.11 -7.91 -20.46
C PRO A 223 18.84 -7.37 -19.04
N PRO A 224 19.16 -8.16 -17.99
CA PRO A 224 19.00 -7.70 -16.62
C PRO A 224 19.85 -6.46 -16.36
N LYS A 225 19.27 -5.47 -15.68
CA LYS A 225 19.96 -4.22 -15.33
C LYS A 225 20.73 -4.36 -14.00
N PRO A 226 21.82 -3.59 -13.81
CA PRO A 226 22.46 -3.44 -12.51
C PRO A 226 21.46 -3.00 -11.43
N ALA A 227 21.73 -3.35 -10.16
CA ALA A 227 20.88 -3.00 -9.02
C ALA A 227 20.67 -1.48 -8.90
N ASP A 228 21.75 -0.69 -9.02
CA ASP A 228 21.76 0.78 -8.92
C ASP A 228 21.27 1.52 -10.17
N TRP A 229 20.66 0.82 -11.14
CA TRP A 229 20.14 1.44 -12.37
C TRP A 229 18.72 2.00 -12.19
N PHE A 230 18.57 3.29 -12.49
CA PHE A 230 17.29 3.99 -12.50
C PHE A 230 16.93 4.50 -13.92
N PRO A 231 15.69 4.33 -14.39
CA PRO A 231 15.26 4.85 -15.70
C PRO A 231 15.27 6.39 -15.73
N HIS A 232 15.44 6.97 -16.92
CA HIS A 232 15.39 8.43 -17.07
C HIS A 232 14.03 8.99 -16.62
N PRO A 233 13.98 10.01 -15.73
CA PRO A 233 12.74 10.44 -15.07
C PRO A 233 11.65 10.91 -16.03
N ALA A 234 12.02 11.43 -17.21
CA ALA A 234 11.05 11.84 -18.23
C ALA A 234 10.14 10.69 -18.72
N LEU A 235 10.60 9.43 -18.69
CA LEU A 235 9.79 8.27 -19.08
C LEU A 235 8.65 8.00 -18.08
N LEU A 236 8.98 8.11 -16.79
CA LEU A 236 8.00 7.99 -15.71
C LEU A 236 7.05 9.20 -15.72
N LEU A 237 7.60 10.41 -15.85
CA LEU A 237 6.82 11.65 -15.93
C LEU A 237 5.83 11.65 -17.10
N ALA A 238 6.23 11.19 -18.29
CA ALA A 238 5.32 11.07 -19.44
C ALA A 238 4.15 10.12 -19.18
N SER A 239 4.40 8.98 -18.52
CA SER A 239 3.35 8.06 -18.08
C SER A 239 2.40 8.71 -17.06
N PHE A 240 2.93 9.43 -16.08
CA PHE A 240 2.13 10.13 -15.07
C PHE A 240 1.27 11.24 -15.68
N CYS A 241 1.85 12.10 -16.53
CA CYS A 241 1.12 13.12 -17.26
C CYS A 241 -0.05 12.53 -18.09
N LEU A 242 0.19 11.42 -18.80
CA LEU A 242 -0.86 10.77 -19.58
C LEU A 242 -1.96 10.15 -18.68
N ASN A 243 -1.62 9.55 -17.53
CA ASN A 243 -2.62 9.13 -16.53
C ASN A 243 -3.49 10.31 -16.06
N TYR A 244 -2.86 11.44 -15.70
CA TYR A 244 -3.59 12.63 -15.25
C TYR A 244 -4.52 13.21 -16.34
N VAL A 245 -4.11 13.19 -17.62
CA VAL A 245 -4.99 13.60 -18.74
C VAL A 245 -6.22 12.69 -18.85
N LEU A 246 -6.04 11.37 -18.69
CA LEU A 246 -7.15 10.41 -18.72
C LEU A 246 -8.12 10.62 -17.54
N ILE A 247 -7.61 10.84 -16.33
CA ILE A 247 -8.43 11.20 -15.14
C ILE A 247 -9.17 12.52 -15.37
N TYR A 248 -8.52 13.52 -15.98
CA TYR A 248 -9.14 14.81 -16.27
C TYR A 248 -10.33 14.71 -17.22
N TRP A 249 -10.24 13.86 -18.26
CA TRP A 249 -11.31 13.68 -19.26
C TRP A 249 -12.40 12.69 -18.85
N ALA A 250 -12.15 11.76 -17.93
CA ALA A 250 -13.10 10.70 -17.60
C ALA A 250 -14.55 11.20 -17.33
N PRO A 251 -14.81 12.21 -16.47
CA PRO A 251 -16.18 12.71 -16.23
C PRO A 251 -16.84 13.36 -17.45
N SER A 252 -16.04 13.93 -18.38
CA SER A 252 -16.56 14.58 -19.58
C SER A 252 -16.95 13.60 -20.71
N THR A 253 -16.66 12.31 -20.53
CA THR A 253 -16.88 11.28 -21.55
C THR A 253 -17.90 10.21 -21.15
N THR A 254 -18.47 10.28 -19.94
CA THR A 254 -19.52 9.36 -19.46
C THR A 254 -20.71 9.33 -20.43
N GLY A 255 -21.31 8.17 -20.62
CA GLY A 255 -22.34 7.91 -21.62
C GLY A 255 -21.79 7.62 -23.03
N THR A 256 -20.46 7.60 -23.22
CA THR A 256 -19.84 7.40 -24.55
C THR A 256 -18.87 6.23 -24.58
N MET A 257 -18.68 5.66 -25.78
CA MET A 257 -17.67 4.64 -26.06
C MET A 257 -16.25 5.05 -25.66
N THR A 258 -15.96 6.36 -25.67
CA THR A 258 -14.65 6.93 -25.29
C THR A 258 -14.36 6.71 -23.81
N PHE A 259 -15.36 6.77 -22.92
CA PHE A 259 -15.19 6.52 -21.49
C PHE A 259 -14.58 5.15 -21.21
N ARG A 260 -15.12 4.10 -21.85
CA ARG A 260 -14.60 2.73 -21.75
C ARG A 260 -13.12 2.64 -22.10
N ASN A 261 -12.73 3.29 -23.19
CA ASN A 261 -11.34 3.27 -23.65
C ASN A 261 -10.42 4.04 -22.69
N ILE A 262 -10.85 5.20 -22.19
CA ILE A 262 -10.13 6.00 -21.18
C ILE A 262 -9.95 5.20 -19.88
N ALA A 263 -11.02 4.57 -19.38
CA ALA A 263 -11.01 3.82 -18.13
C ALA A 263 -10.09 2.59 -18.20
N VAL A 264 -10.12 1.83 -19.29
CA VAL A 264 -9.22 0.68 -19.49
C VAL A 264 -7.78 1.14 -19.69
N LEU A 265 -7.54 2.18 -20.50
CA LEU A 265 -6.21 2.68 -20.78
C LEU A 265 -5.54 3.27 -19.54
N GLY A 266 -6.27 4.03 -18.71
CA GLY A 266 -5.75 4.58 -17.45
C GLY A 266 -5.26 3.48 -16.53
N ARG A 267 -6.09 2.45 -16.28
CA ARG A 267 -5.70 1.29 -15.47
C ARG A 267 -4.46 0.59 -15.99
N ILE A 268 -4.38 0.31 -17.30
CA ILE A 268 -3.20 -0.30 -17.93
C ILE A 268 -1.96 0.60 -17.74
N LEU A 269 -2.11 1.91 -17.91
CA LEU A 269 -1.00 2.85 -17.85
C LEU A 269 -0.40 3.00 -16.44
N THR A 270 -1.15 2.72 -15.37
CA THR A 270 -0.57 2.64 -14.02
C THR A 270 0.50 1.54 -13.87
N PHE A 271 0.55 0.53 -14.76
CA PHE A 271 1.61 -0.49 -14.74
C PHE A 271 2.93 0.01 -15.33
N ALA A 272 2.92 1.14 -16.05
CA ALA A 272 4.10 1.62 -16.76
C ALA A 272 5.31 1.88 -15.83
N PRO A 273 5.20 2.45 -14.61
CA PRO A 273 6.35 2.57 -13.70
C PRO A 273 7.00 1.24 -13.33
N VAL A 274 6.24 0.14 -13.27
CA VAL A 274 6.73 -1.21 -12.99
C VAL A 274 7.31 -1.89 -14.25
N ILE A 275 6.73 -1.60 -15.43
CA ILE A 275 7.12 -2.21 -16.71
C ILE A 275 8.30 -1.49 -17.39
N ILE A 276 8.32 -0.15 -17.39
CA ILE A 276 9.37 0.70 -17.97
C ILE A 276 10.77 0.19 -17.56
N PRO A 277 11.06 -0.05 -16.27
CA PRO A 277 12.39 -0.47 -15.85
C PRO A 277 12.74 -1.90 -16.27
N ALA A 278 11.76 -2.75 -16.58
CA ALA A 278 12.01 -4.09 -17.13
C ALA A 278 12.30 -4.03 -18.64
N VAL A 279 11.57 -3.20 -19.40
CA VAL A 279 11.56 -3.20 -20.88
C VAL A 279 12.55 -2.21 -21.50
N VAL A 280 12.78 -1.04 -20.88
CA VAL A 280 13.56 0.06 -21.49
C VAL A 280 15.07 -0.29 -21.55
N PRO A 281 15.81 0.10 -22.62
CA PRO A 281 17.25 -0.15 -22.72
C PRO A 281 18.06 0.47 -21.57
N ALA A 282 19.17 -0.16 -21.19
CA ALA A 282 20.04 0.34 -20.13
C ALA A 282 20.63 1.75 -20.40
N SER A 283 20.78 2.13 -21.68
CA SER A 283 21.22 3.46 -22.12
C SER A 283 20.22 4.58 -21.86
N TRP A 284 18.95 4.26 -21.55
CA TRP A 284 17.88 5.22 -21.24
C TRP A 284 17.71 5.40 -19.73
N GLY A 285 18.77 5.18 -18.96
CA GLY A 285 18.81 5.35 -17.52
C GLY A 285 20.23 5.58 -17.03
N THR A 286 20.35 5.81 -15.75
CA THR A 286 21.60 6.18 -15.07
C THR A 286 21.90 5.14 -14.00
N VAL A 287 23.13 4.62 -13.99
CA VAL A 287 23.67 3.81 -12.89
C VAL A 287 24.25 4.77 -11.85
N TYR A 288 23.80 4.67 -10.60
CA TYR A 288 24.38 5.43 -9.50
C TYR A 288 25.50 4.62 -8.81
N SER A 289 26.46 5.31 -8.19
CA SER A 289 27.52 4.64 -7.43
C SER A 289 27.04 4.10 -6.08
N ASN A 290 26.04 4.76 -5.49
CA ASN A 290 25.32 4.37 -4.27
C ASN A 290 23.82 4.61 -4.51
N HIS A 291 22.95 3.79 -3.91
CA HIS A 291 21.49 3.93 -3.95
C HIS A 291 20.97 5.36 -3.66
N HIS A 292 21.55 6.05 -2.66
CA HIS A 292 21.15 7.43 -2.30
C HIS A 292 21.33 8.45 -3.44
N GLY A 293 22.15 8.16 -4.46
CA GLY A 293 22.33 9.02 -5.63
C GLY A 293 21.03 9.26 -6.42
N ALA A 294 20.09 8.31 -6.38
CA ALA A 294 18.80 8.44 -7.03
C ALA A 294 17.76 9.22 -6.20
N TYR A 295 18.00 9.44 -4.90
CA TYR A 295 16.98 9.95 -3.97
C TYR A 295 16.40 11.28 -4.40
N ARG A 296 17.24 12.23 -4.83
CA ARG A 296 16.78 13.53 -5.34
C ARG A 296 15.76 13.37 -6.47
N ILE A 297 15.98 12.43 -7.40
CA ILE A 297 15.06 12.20 -8.53
C ILE A 297 13.77 11.54 -8.04
N VAL A 298 13.87 10.61 -7.09
CA VAL A 298 12.69 9.97 -6.49
C VAL A 298 11.83 10.98 -5.73
N THR A 299 12.43 11.84 -4.89
CA THR A 299 11.74 12.95 -4.21
C THR A 299 11.06 13.88 -5.21
N GLU A 300 11.75 14.27 -6.29
CA GLU A 300 11.18 15.16 -7.33
C GLU A 300 9.98 14.52 -8.06
N LEU A 301 10.03 13.21 -8.34
CA LEU A 301 8.92 12.48 -8.94
C LEU A 301 7.72 12.43 -7.99
N PHE A 302 7.92 12.11 -6.70
CA PHE A 302 6.84 12.13 -5.72
C PHE A 302 6.29 13.55 -5.49
N ARG A 303 7.14 14.56 -5.47
CA ARG A 303 6.75 15.98 -5.36
C ARG A 303 5.87 16.43 -6.53
N PHE A 304 6.19 16.00 -7.75
CA PHE A 304 5.32 16.18 -8.91
C PHE A 304 3.97 15.47 -8.73
N LEU A 305 3.97 14.18 -8.36
CA LEU A 305 2.75 13.40 -8.14
C LEU A 305 1.86 14.01 -7.04
N SER A 306 2.46 14.52 -5.97
CA SER A 306 1.73 15.17 -4.88
C SER A 306 1.12 16.49 -5.34
N THR A 307 1.90 17.35 -6.01
CA THR A 307 1.44 18.64 -6.54
C THR A 307 0.30 18.47 -7.55
N ALA A 308 0.44 17.51 -8.48
CA ALA A 308 -0.61 17.19 -9.43
C ALA A 308 -1.86 16.65 -8.73
N SER A 309 -1.70 15.67 -7.83
CA SER A 309 -2.84 15.09 -7.09
C SER A 309 -3.58 16.11 -6.22
N PHE A 310 -2.85 17.04 -5.59
CA PHE A 310 -3.41 18.18 -4.87
C PHE A 310 -4.25 19.07 -5.78
N ALA A 311 -3.75 19.42 -6.97
CA ALA A 311 -4.51 20.21 -7.94
C ALA A 311 -5.81 19.50 -8.40
N PHE A 312 -5.78 18.18 -8.60
CA PHE A 312 -6.99 17.38 -8.86
C PHE A 312 -7.94 17.33 -7.66
N HIS A 313 -7.42 17.23 -6.44
CA HIS A 313 -8.23 17.26 -5.22
C HIS A 313 -8.93 18.61 -5.03
N VAL A 314 -8.21 19.73 -5.20
CA VAL A 314 -8.79 21.09 -5.14
C VAL A 314 -9.82 21.29 -6.26
N LYS A 315 -9.51 20.93 -7.52
CA LYS A 315 -10.45 20.99 -8.64
C LYS A 315 -11.72 20.17 -8.34
N GLY A 316 -11.56 18.92 -7.94
CA GLY A 316 -12.68 18.03 -7.66
C GLY A 316 -13.52 18.49 -6.48
N THR A 317 -12.90 19.05 -5.44
CA THR A 317 -13.61 19.63 -4.29
C THR A 317 -14.39 20.87 -4.71
N ALA A 318 -13.79 21.78 -5.47
CA ALA A 318 -14.46 22.97 -5.99
C ALA A 318 -15.67 22.62 -6.87
N LEU A 319 -15.51 21.67 -7.82
CA LEU A 319 -16.61 21.19 -8.66
C LEU A 319 -17.67 20.42 -7.85
N GLY A 320 -17.24 19.58 -6.91
CA GLY A 320 -18.12 18.85 -5.99
C GLY A 320 -19.01 19.78 -5.18
N LEU A 321 -18.44 20.87 -4.62
CA LEU A 321 -19.18 21.90 -3.91
C LEU A 321 -20.10 22.68 -4.87
N LEU A 322 -19.57 23.17 -6.01
CA LEU A 322 -20.32 23.99 -6.97
C LEU A 322 -21.57 23.28 -7.52
N TYR A 323 -21.45 22.02 -7.94
CA TYR A 323 -22.56 21.25 -8.51
C TYR A 323 -23.55 20.69 -7.47
N ASN A 324 -23.25 20.76 -6.17
CA ASN A 324 -24.15 20.25 -5.12
C ASN A 324 -24.65 21.33 -4.15
N ALA A 325 -24.11 22.56 -4.24
CA ALA A 325 -24.61 23.72 -3.50
C ALA A 325 -26.10 23.95 -3.78
N PRO A 326 -26.94 24.09 -2.74
CA PRO A 326 -28.34 24.45 -2.94
C PRO A 326 -28.49 25.90 -3.41
N ASP A 327 -29.63 26.19 -4.02
CA ASP A 327 -29.98 27.53 -4.49
C ASP A 327 -29.84 28.58 -3.38
N ALA A 328 -29.46 29.79 -3.78
CA ALA A 328 -29.26 30.91 -2.85
C ALA A 328 -30.55 31.33 -2.12
N HIS A 329 -31.72 31.02 -2.68
CA HIS A 329 -33.02 31.36 -2.11
C HIS A 329 -33.82 30.10 -1.78
N TYR A 330 -34.70 30.19 -0.80
CA TYR A 330 -35.65 29.14 -0.50
C TYR A 330 -37.02 29.69 -0.08
N HIS A 331 -38.06 28.89 -0.28
CA HIS A 331 -39.43 29.22 0.12
C HIS A 331 -39.74 28.58 1.47
N ARG A 332 -39.97 29.43 2.47
CA ARG A 332 -40.25 29.01 3.85
C ARG A 332 -41.67 28.48 4.02
N HIS A 333 -42.63 29.05 3.29
CA HIS A 333 -44.04 28.69 3.31
C HIS A 333 -44.62 28.65 1.89
N SER A 334 -45.19 27.51 1.50
CA SER A 334 -45.81 27.23 0.19
C SER A 334 -44.88 27.15 -1.04
N ARG A 335 -44.98 26.02 -1.77
CA ARG A 335 -44.42 25.82 -3.11
C ARG A 335 -45.09 26.68 -4.20
N PHE A 336 -46.24 27.30 -3.88
CA PHE A 336 -47.11 28.00 -4.84
C PHE A 336 -47.14 29.53 -4.65
N LEU A 337 -46.45 30.07 -3.64
CA LEU A 337 -46.36 31.52 -3.39
C LEU A 337 -44.90 31.98 -3.48
N PRO A 338 -44.45 32.50 -4.64
CA PRO A 338 -43.04 32.79 -4.89
C PRO A 338 -42.51 34.07 -4.19
N PHE A 339 -43.30 34.68 -3.30
CA PHE A 339 -43.05 35.99 -2.72
C PHE A 339 -42.16 35.95 -1.47
N ASP A 340 -42.19 34.86 -0.70
CA ASP A 340 -41.22 34.63 0.38
C ASP A 340 -39.92 34.07 -0.20
N ARG A 341 -38.95 34.97 -0.43
CA ARG A 341 -37.56 34.63 -0.77
C ARG A 341 -36.63 35.00 0.38
N GLU A 342 -36.37 34.05 1.25
CA GLU A 342 -35.32 34.18 2.27
C GLU A 342 -33.99 33.67 1.67
N GLU A 343 -32.91 34.43 1.84
CA GLU A 343 -31.57 34.04 1.36
C GLU A 343 -30.95 33.02 2.32
N ARG A 344 -30.44 31.91 1.78
CA ARG A 344 -29.64 30.94 2.54
C ARG A 344 -28.25 31.50 2.79
N SER A 345 -27.75 31.37 4.02
CA SER A 345 -26.38 31.78 4.33
C SER A 345 -25.36 31.02 3.47
N THR A 346 -24.23 31.67 3.16
CA THR A 346 -23.13 31.00 2.44
C THR A 346 -22.65 29.75 3.17
N TRP A 347 -22.66 29.78 4.52
CA TRP A 347 -22.35 28.66 5.39
C TRP A 347 -23.31 27.47 5.22
N GLU A 348 -24.63 27.69 5.23
CA GLU A 348 -25.61 26.63 4.95
C GLU A 348 -25.41 26.02 3.57
N ARG A 349 -25.13 26.85 2.56
CA ARG A 349 -24.93 26.39 1.18
C ARG A 349 -23.68 25.52 1.07
N THR A 350 -22.56 25.93 1.67
CA THR A 350 -21.30 25.16 1.66
C THR A 350 -21.37 23.90 2.51
N THR A 351 -21.96 23.96 3.71
CA THR A 351 -22.12 22.78 4.58
C THR A 351 -23.08 21.75 3.97
N THR A 352 -24.18 22.19 3.35
CA THR A 352 -25.09 21.31 2.60
C THR A 352 -24.40 20.69 1.38
N ALA A 353 -23.58 21.45 0.65
CA ALA A 353 -22.81 20.93 -0.48
C ALA A 353 -21.79 19.87 -0.02
N LEU A 354 -21.04 20.16 1.04
CA LEU A 354 -20.06 19.23 1.63
C LEU A 354 -20.75 17.96 2.16
N GLY A 355 -21.89 18.11 2.84
CA GLY A 355 -22.71 16.99 3.31
C GLY A 355 -23.20 16.10 2.16
N LYS A 356 -23.55 16.66 1.00
CA LYS A 356 -23.88 15.88 -0.21
C LYS A 356 -22.65 15.22 -0.85
N VAL A 357 -21.47 15.83 -0.79
CA VAL A 357 -20.23 15.24 -1.32
C VAL A 357 -19.82 14.04 -0.47
N LEU A 358 -19.69 14.23 0.84
CA LEU A 358 -19.33 13.15 1.76
C LEU A 358 -20.43 12.07 1.83
N GLY A 359 -21.69 12.49 1.94
CA GLY A 359 -22.86 11.60 1.95
C GLY A 359 -23.07 10.81 0.65
N SER A 360 -22.42 11.19 -0.46
CA SER A 360 -22.48 10.40 -1.70
C SER A 360 -21.87 9.00 -1.57
N ALA A 361 -21.06 8.75 -0.53
CA ALA A 361 -20.65 7.41 -0.13
C ALA A 361 -21.86 6.49 0.18
N SER A 362 -23.05 7.03 0.44
CA SER A 362 -24.28 6.26 0.64
C SER A 362 -25.23 6.27 -0.57
N ASP A 363 -24.93 6.99 -1.66
CA ASP A 363 -25.79 7.06 -2.86
C ASP A 363 -25.92 5.70 -3.58
N HIS A 364 -24.85 4.90 -3.59
CA HIS A 364 -24.75 3.69 -4.40
C HIS A 364 -23.66 2.74 -3.86
N PRO A 365 -23.86 1.40 -3.82
CA PRO A 365 -22.89 0.46 -3.23
C PRO A 365 -21.49 0.50 -3.86
N VAL A 366 -21.36 0.83 -5.15
CA VAL A 366 -20.04 1.01 -5.79
C VAL A 366 -19.30 2.22 -5.23
N VAL A 367 -20.01 3.34 -5.04
CA VAL A 367 -19.42 4.58 -4.48
C VAL A 367 -19.08 4.38 -3.01
N ALA A 368 -19.92 3.64 -2.27
CA ALA A 368 -19.62 3.21 -0.91
C ALA A 368 -18.34 2.38 -0.83
N GLY A 369 -18.17 1.39 -1.73
CA GLY A 369 -16.95 0.58 -1.81
C GLY A 369 -15.69 1.42 -2.04
N VAL A 370 -15.74 2.37 -2.98
CA VAL A 370 -14.64 3.30 -3.26
C VAL A 370 -14.38 4.23 -2.07
N ALA A 371 -15.41 4.81 -1.45
CA ALA A 371 -15.24 5.72 -0.32
C ALA A 371 -14.61 5.00 0.89
N TRP A 372 -15.05 3.79 1.18
CA TRP A 372 -14.44 2.95 2.22
C TRP A 372 -13.01 2.52 1.87
N ASP A 373 -12.70 2.27 0.60
CA ASP A 373 -11.33 2.01 0.15
C ASP A 373 -10.42 3.24 0.35
N VAL A 374 -10.91 4.45 0.09
CA VAL A 374 -10.17 5.71 0.34
C VAL A 374 -9.86 5.85 1.82
N LEU A 375 -10.86 5.62 2.69
CA LEU A 375 -10.70 5.71 4.14
C LEU A 375 -9.73 4.65 4.69
N LEU A 376 -9.85 3.39 4.25
CA LEU A 376 -8.94 2.32 4.68
C LEU A 376 -7.52 2.52 4.15
N SER A 377 -7.37 3.00 2.91
CA SER A 377 -6.07 3.34 2.32
C SER A 377 -5.37 4.44 3.12
N GLY A 378 -6.07 5.56 3.40
CA GLY A 378 -5.52 6.67 4.20
C GLY A 378 -5.20 6.28 5.65
N ALA A 379 -6.08 5.48 6.28
CA ALA A 379 -5.83 4.93 7.62
C ALA A 379 -4.56 4.04 7.62
N SER A 380 -4.44 3.14 6.65
CA SER A 380 -3.28 2.25 6.49
C SER A 380 -2.00 3.00 6.17
N GLN A 381 -2.06 4.12 5.44
CA GLN A 381 -0.91 4.97 5.13
C GLN A 381 -0.36 5.72 6.34
N GLY A 382 -1.21 6.35 7.16
CA GLY A 382 -0.75 6.99 8.39
C GLY A 382 -0.22 5.96 9.39
N LEU A 383 -0.86 4.80 9.50
CA LEU A 383 -0.35 3.71 10.32
C LEU A 383 1.00 3.17 9.79
N TRP A 384 1.17 3.06 8.47
CA TRP A 384 2.48 2.75 7.88
C TRP A 384 3.52 3.78 8.30
N ALA A 385 3.26 5.08 8.11
CA ALA A 385 4.17 6.16 8.52
C ALA A 385 4.61 6.04 10.00
N ALA A 386 3.66 5.85 10.93
CA ALA A 386 3.95 5.64 12.35
C ALA A 386 4.76 4.38 12.64
N THR A 387 4.45 3.26 11.97
CA THR A 387 5.20 2.02 12.18
C THR A 387 6.64 2.11 11.69
N ARG A 388 6.87 2.97 10.69
CA ARG A 388 8.14 3.21 10.02
C ARG A 388 8.96 4.35 10.62
N ALA A 389 8.33 5.20 11.43
CA ALA A 389 8.89 6.46 11.93
C ALA A 389 9.50 7.31 10.80
N LEU A 390 8.68 7.57 9.77
CA LEU A 390 9.11 8.35 8.62
C LEU A 390 9.31 9.81 9.02
N ASP A 391 10.48 10.36 8.69
CA ASP A 391 10.81 11.77 8.97
C ASP A 391 9.75 12.71 8.34
N VAL A 392 9.18 13.56 9.19
CA VAL A 392 8.23 14.62 8.84
C VAL A 392 8.81 15.52 7.74
N ASP A 393 10.11 15.84 7.80
CA ASP A 393 10.76 16.68 6.80
C ASP A 393 10.83 15.97 5.42
N ASP A 394 11.00 14.65 5.38
CA ASP A 394 10.98 13.88 4.13
C ASP A 394 9.57 13.69 3.55
N ILE A 395 8.55 13.56 4.41
CA ILE A 395 7.14 13.59 4.00
C ILE A 395 6.81 14.97 3.39
N LEU A 396 7.26 16.06 4.02
CA LEU A 396 7.01 17.43 3.56
C LEU A 396 7.80 17.77 2.29
N ALA A 397 9.05 17.32 2.15
CA ALA A 397 9.85 17.46 0.93
C ALA A 397 9.26 16.69 -0.26
N SER A 398 8.66 15.51 0.01
CA SER A 398 8.01 14.67 -1.00
C SER A 398 6.58 15.11 -1.35
N SER A 399 5.92 15.89 -0.49
CA SER A 399 4.52 16.34 -0.70
C SER A 399 4.38 17.79 -1.15
N THR A 400 5.28 18.69 -0.75
CA THR A 400 5.13 20.13 -1.02
C THR A 400 6.09 20.62 -2.12
N PRO A 401 5.63 21.43 -3.09
CA PRO A 401 6.49 21.92 -4.17
C PRO A 401 7.56 22.94 -3.71
N PHE A 402 7.46 23.46 -2.48
CA PHE A 402 8.32 24.54 -1.98
C PHE A 402 9.17 24.20 -0.76
N ALA A 403 8.97 23.06 -0.08
CA ALA A 403 9.90 22.64 0.96
C ALA A 403 11.25 22.29 0.33
N GLN A 404 12.31 22.95 0.79
CA GLN A 404 13.68 22.52 0.56
C GLN A 404 14.14 21.80 1.82
N LYS A 405 14.59 20.55 1.69
CA LYS A 405 15.27 19.86 2.79
C LYS A 405 16.51 20.68 3.14
N ASN A 406 16.57 21.18 4.38
CA ASN A 406 17.77 21.82 4.93
C ASN A 406 18.83 20.74 5.15
N ALA A 407 19.46 20.30 4.06
CA ALA A 407 20.46 19.24 4.11
C ALA A 407 21.60 19.67 5.06
N PRO A 408 21.86 18.93 6.15
CA PRO A 408 23.04 19.19 6.96
C PRO A 408 24.25 19.06 6.04
N LYS A 409 25.15 20.06 6.09
CA LYS A 409 26.39 20.03 5.29
C LYS A 409 27.10 18.70 5.52
N ALA A 410 27.20 17.88 4.47
CA ALA A 410 28.08 16.72 4.47
C ALA A 410 29.48 17.21 4.84
N GLN A 411 29.98 16.80 6.00
CA GLN A 411 31.35 17.12 6.40
C GLN A 411 32.29 16.40 5.43
N PRO A 412 33.25 17.10 4.81
CA PRO A 412 34.27 16.44 3.99
C PRO A 412 35.03 15.41 4.84
N LEU A 413 35.20 14.21 4.29
CA LEU A 413 35.94 13.11 4.89
C LEU A 413 37.45 13.43 4.91
N THR A 414 37.88 14.32 5.80
CA THR A 414 39.27 14.82 5.84
C THR A 414 39.73 15.23 7.25
N ARG A 415 39.16 14.64 8.32
CA ARG A 415 39.56 14.94 9.71
C ARG A 415 39.63 13.75 10.68
N LEU A 416 39.58 12.52 10.18
CA LEU A 416 39.75 11.29 10.99
C LEU A 416 41.13 10.62 10.83
N LEU A 417 42.14 11.34 10.31
CA LEU A 417 43.50 10.80 10.10
C LEU A 417 44.65 11.79 10.45
N GLU A 418 44.43 12.75 11.35
CA GLU A 418 45.53 13.57 11.90
C GLU A 418 45.46 13.72 13.42
N GLY A 419 46.59 13.48 14.09
CA GLY A 419 46.92 14.13 15.36
C GLY A 419 46.51 13.44 16.66
N ASN A 420 46.92 12.19 16.89
CA ASN A 420 47.00 11.67 18.26
C ASN A 420 48.39 11.94 18.84
N ASP A 421 48.59 13.09 19.51
CA ASP A 421 49.75 13.28 20.39
C ASP A 421 49.56 14.40 21.46
N LYS A 422 49.85 14.04 22.72
CA LYS A 422 50.19 14.87 23.91
C LYS A 422 49.29 16.04 24.39
N SER A 423 48.44 15.68 25.36
CA SER A 423 48.45 16.18 26.77
C SER A 423 48.75 17.66 27.12
N THR A 424 47.82 18.30 27.84
CA THR A 424 48.09 19.14 29.05
C THR A 424 46.77 19.33 29.86
N PRO A 425 46.83 19.70 31.16
CA PRO A 425 45.70 19.48 32.10
C PRO A 425 44.75 20.68 32.32
N GLU A 426 43.62 20.34 32.92
CA GLU A 426 42.69 21.12 33.78
C GLU A 426 42.82 22.65 33.89
N SER A 427 41.69 23.34 33.66
CA SER A 427 41.14 24.29 34.64
C SER A 427 39.63 24.45 34.48
N GLU A 428 38.95 24.57 35.61
CA GLU A 428 37.50 24.67 35.76
C GLU A 428 36.98 26.10 35.48
N THR A 429 35.69 26.24 35.18
CA THR A 429 34.72 27.13 35.89
C THR A 429 33.30 26.85 35.34
N GLY A 430 32.26 26.92 36.18
CA GLY A 430 30.87 26.56 35.85
C GLY A 430 30.11 27.54 34.95
N SER A 431 28.78 27.44 34.80
CA SER A 431 27.83 26.69 35.65
C SER A 431 26.44 26.50 35.01
N HIS A 432 25.73 25.39 35.32
CA HIS A 432 24.26 25.19 35.30
C HIS A 432 23.50 25.43 33.96
N THR A 433 22.46 24.71 33.51
CA THR A 433 21.72 23.49 33.93
C THR A 433 20.94 23.02 32.67
N SER A 434 20.37 21.81 32.53
CA SER A 434 20.11 20.72 33.47
C SER A 434 20.20 19.34 32.78
N ALA A 435 19.83 18.25 33.46
CA ALA A 435 19.95 16.87 32.96
C ALA A 435 18.62 16.21 32.54
N ILE A 436 18.69 15.18 31.70
CA ILE A 436 18.16 13.83 31.96
C ILE A 436 19.06 12.81 31.26
N SER A 437 19.44 11.75 31.97
CA SER A 437 20.42 10.73 31.54
C SER A 437 19.76 9.41 31.18
N THR A 438 20.13 8.79 30.05
CA THR A 438 19.88 7.37 29.79
C THR A 438 21.00 6.51 30.40
N ARG A 439 20.62 5.54 31.24
CA ARG A 439 21.56 4.67 31.97
C ARG A 439 22.03 3.50 31.12
N CYS A 440 23.31 3.46 30.75
CA CYS A 440 23.98 2.19 30.42
C CYS A 440 24.27 1.41 31.72
N ARG A 441 23.75 0.19 31.86
CA ARG A 441 23.95 -0.64 33.05
C ARG A 441 25.09 -1.66 32.83
N GLY A 442 26.31 -1.25 33.16
CA GLY A 442 27.49 -2.11 33.12
C GLY A 442 27.43 -3.28 34.12
N ARG A 443 27.96 -4.43 33.71
CA ARG A 443 28.08 -5.67 34.52
C ARG A 443 29.45 -5.66 35.23
N PRO A 444 29.54 -5.72 36.57
CA PRO A 444 30.83 -5.78 37.24
C PRO A 444 31.39 -7.21 37.24
N ALA A 445 32.61 -7.36 36.73
CA ALA A 445 33.45 -8.52 37.04
C ALA A 445 34.10 -8.31 38.43
N LYS A 446 34.25 -9.37 39.23
CA LYS A 446 34.99 -9.31 40.50
C LYS A 446 36.08 -10.39 40.52
N ALA A 447 37.29 -9.97 40.87
CA ALA A 447 38.52 -10.76 40.77
C ALA A 447 38.79 -11.66 42.01
N LYS A 448 39.82 -12.51 41.87
CA LYS A 448 40.28 -13.56 42.80
C LYS A 448 40.99 -13.03 44.05
N THR A 449 40.70 -13.61 45.20
CA THR A 449 41.60 -13.98 46.34
C THR A 449 40.75 -14.76 47.36
N GLY A 450 41.21 -15.74 48.14
CA GLY A 450 42.49 -16.45 48.20
C GLY A 450 42.53 -17.39 49.42
N GLU A 451 42.94 -18.64 49.21
CA GLU A 451 43.55 -19.59 50.18
C GLU A 451 42.80 -20.26 51.37
N MET A 452 43.31 -21.47 51.67
CA MET A 452 43.32 -22.24 52.93
C MET A 452 42.16 -23.15 53.42
N THR A 453 42.29 -24.43 53.03
CA THR A 453 42.47 -25.64 53.91
C THR A 453 41.30 -26.43 54.56
N ILE A 454 41.33 -27.75 54.26
CA ILE A 454 41.27 -28.92 55.19
C ILE A 454 39.88 -29.56 55.57
N SER A 455 39.55 -30.61 54.78
CA SER A 455 39.31 -32.01 55.23
C SER A 455 37.89 -32.63 55.43
N LYS A 456 37.84 -33.90 54.97
CA LYS A 456 37.19 -35.11 55.52
C LYS A 456 35.64 -35.36 55.44
N THR A 457 35.29 -36.20 54.46
CA THR A 457 34.77 -37.58 54.68
C THR A 457 33.29 -37.87 55.04
N ALA A 458 32.57 -38.34 54.02
CA ALA A 458 31.69 -39.55 53.94
C ALA A 458 30.22 -39.61 54.44
N ALA A 459 29.43 -40.36 53.64
CA ALA A 459 28.19 -41.11 53.92
C ALA A 459 26.88 -40.27 54.15
N ALA A 460 25.66 -40.72 53.78
CA ALA A 460 25.22 -42.02 53.24
C ALA A 460 23.96 -41.90 52.33
N GLU A 461 23.77 -42.90 51.46
CA GLU A 461 22.51 -43.56 51.00
C GLU A 461 21.28 -42.76 50.49
N GLY A 462 20.66 -43.24 49.40
CA GLY A 462 19.46 -42.60 48.82
C GLY A 462 18.76 -43.26 47.61
N ASN A 463 18.85 -44.58 47.44
CA ASN A 463 18.04 -45.46 46.56
C ASN A 463 17.77 -45.13 45.06
N CYS A 464 18.18 -46.10 44.25
CA CYS A 464 17.82 -46.38 42.85
C CYS A 464 16.35 -46.17 42.44
N ARG A 465 16.16 -45.73 41.19
CA ARG A 465 15.22 -46.41 40.26
C ARG A 465 15.66 -46.29 38.81
N THR A 466 16.08 -47.43 38.26
CA THR A 466 16.48 -47.63 36.86
C THR A 466 15.30 -47.40 35.91
N ARG A 467 15.55 -46.73 34.78
CA ARG A 467 14.69 -46.84 33.60
C ARG A 467 15.56 -46.76 32.35
N ASP A 468 15.74 -47.90 31.70
CA ASP A 468 16.58 -48.03 30.52
C ASP A 468 16.16 -47.05 29.42
N ARG A 469 17.11 -46.24 28.95
CA ARG A 469 16.93 -45.43 27.75
C ARG A 469 17.92 -45.91 26.69
N ARG A 470 17.34 -46.65 25.75
CA ARG A 470 17.89 -47.16 24.49
C ARG A 470 18.96 -46.23 23.91
N ALA A 471 20.11 -46.79 23.54
CA ALA A 471 21.16 -46.07 22.83
C ALA A 471 20.59 -45.29 21.65
N THR A 472 20.90 -44.01 21.61
CA THR A 472 20.76 -43.13 20.45
C THR A 472 22.16 -42.61 20.18
N GLU A 473 22.58 -42.65 18.93
CA GLU A 473 23.94 -42.30 18.52
C GLU A 473 24.32 -40.89 18.99
N GLU A 474 25.55 -40.73 19.44
CA GLU A 474 26.16 -39.42 19.66
C GLU A 474 26.27 -38.75 18.29
N VAL A 475 25.29 -37.90 17.97
CA VAL A 475 25.46 -36.89 16.93
C VAL A 475 26.42 -35.87 17.53
N ASP A 476 27.63 -35.78 16.99
CA ASP A 476 28.60 -34.74 17.34
C ASP A 476 27.90 -33.38 17.32
N GLU A 477 27.81 -32.73 18.49
CA GLU A 477 27.43 -31.33 18.58
C GLU A 477 28.54 -30.52 17.90
N VAL A 478 28.35 -30.23 16.61
CA VAL A 478 29.08 -29.19 15.90
C VAL A 478 29.01 -27.93 16.77
N PRO A 479 30.14 -27.28 17.10
CA PRO A 479 30.10 -26.07 17.90
C PRO A 479 29.15 -25.04 17.25
N ASP A 480 28.34 -24.37 18.08
CA ASP A 480 27.64 -23.15 17.66
C ASP A 480 28.68 -22.06 17.38
N ASP A 481 29.29 -22.12 16.19
CA ASP A 481 30.10 -21.05 15.64
C ASP A 481 29.19 -19.82 15.55
N ALA A 482 29.43 -18.87 16.45
CA ALA A 482 28.64 -17.65 16.55
C ALA A 482 28.67 -16.94 15.19
N TYR A 483 27.51 -16.88 14.51
CA TYR A 483 27.40 -16.35 13.15
C TYR A 483 27.96 -14.93 13.07
N GLU A 484 29.15 -14.80 12.47
CA GLU A 484 29.75 -13.51 12.11
C GLU A 484 29.25 -13.11 10.71
N PRO A 485 28.42 -12.07 10.57
CA PRO A 485 27.95 -11.62 9.27
C PRO A 485 29.11 -11.06 8.46
N SER A 486 29.17 -11.40 7.17
CA SER A 486 30.21 -10.88 6.28
C SER A 486 30.21 -9.34 6.20
N ALA A 487 31.31 -8.73 5.77
CA ALA A 487 31.42 -7.28 5.61
C ALA A 487 30.42 -6.68 4.59
N ALA A 488 29.80 -7.51 3.75
CA ALA A 488 28.73 -7.14 2.84
C ALA A 488 27.34 -7.34 3.49
N GLU A 489 27.12 -8.46 4.19
CA GLU A 489 25.87 -8.71 4.91
C GLU A 489 25.65 -7.69 6.03
N SER A 490 26.70 -7.37 6.81
CA SER A 490 26.66 -6.34 7.86
C SER A 490 26.31 -4.96 7.28
N ARG A 491 26.94 -4.52 6.18
CA ARG A 491 26.52 -3.30 5.45
C ARG A 491 25.07 -3.37 5.00
N SER A 492 24.65 -4.48 4.38
CA SER A 492 23.26 -4.68 3.96
C SER A 492 22.27 -4.78 5.13
N ALA A 493 22.72 -5.09 6.35
CA ALA A 493 21.89 -5.20 7.55
C ALA A 493 21.83 -3.89 8.35
N VAL A 494 22.77 -2.97 8.13
CA VAL A 494 22.79 -1.56 8.58
C VAL A 494 21.97 -0.69 7.61
N GLU A 495 22.18 -0.83 6.29
CA GLU A 495 21.25 -0.31 5.27
C GLU A 495 19.87 -1.01 5.32
N GLY A 496 19.86 -2.20 5.92
CA GLY A 496 18.73 -3.12 6.04
C GLY A 496 17.83 -2.81 7.23
N ASP A 497 17.10 -1.70 7.11
CA ASP A 497 15.95 -1.39 7.96
C ASP A 497 16.30 -1.18 9.44
N GLU A 498 17.16 -0.20 9.71
CA GLU A 498 17.31 0.43 11.03
C GLU A 498 16.04 1.23 11.39
N MET A 499 15.04 0.48 11.83
CA MET A 499 13.79 1.00 12.38
C MET A 499 14.03 1.46 13.83
N PRO A 500 13.81 2.72 14.20
CA PRO A 500 14.26 3.27 15.49
C PRO A 500 13.73 2.48 16.69
N ASP A 501 14.54 2.36 17.74
CA ASP A 501 14.18 1.69 19.00
C ASP A 501 13.26 2.57 19.86
N GLY A 502 12.02 2.75 19.41
CA GLY A 502 11.01 3.57 20.08
C GLY A 502 9.56 3.10 19.85
N ASP A 503 8.64 3.84 20.46
CA ASP A 503 7.19 3.73 20.26
C ASP A 503 6.79 4.10 18.82
N LEU A 504 5.52 3.86 18.47
CA LEU A 504 4.95 4.29 17.19
C LEU A 504 5.01 5.82 17.06
N ASP A 505 5.53 6.31 15.95
CA ASP A 505 5.61 7.74 15.69
C ASP A 505 4.25 8.29 15.24
N TRP A 506 3.46 8.76 16.20
CA TRP A 506 2.17 9.34 15.92
C TRP A 506 2.24 10.71 15.22
N GLU A 507 3.40 11.37 15.15
CA GLU A 507 3.53 12.66 14.46
C GLU A 507 3.49 12.47 12.94
N SER A 508 4.27 11.51 12.40
CA SER A 508 4.19 11.17 10.97
C SER A 508 2.84 10.59 10.56
N ALA A 509 2.17 9.82 11.43
CA ALA A 509 0.78 9.40 11.18
C ALA A 509 -0.21 10.58 11.14
N ALA A 510 -0.13 11.48 12.12
CA ALA A 510 -1.00 12.66 12.17
C ALA A 510 -0.79 13.56 10.95
N LEU A 511 0.46 13.74 10.50
CA LEU A 511 0.79 14.44 9.26
C LEU A 511 0.19 13.75 8.04
N ALA A 512 0.37 12.43 7.89
CA ALA A 512 -0.17 11.67 6.76
C ALA A 512 -1.72 11.72 6.69
N TRP A 513 -2.41 11.65 7.84
CA TRP A 513 -3.86 11.82 7.90
C TRP A 513 -4.29 13.27 7.62
N GLY A 514 -3.55 14.26 8.13
CA GLY A 514 -3.77 15.68 7.82
C GLY A 514 -3.63 15.99 6.33
N LEU A 515 -2.58 15.48 5.69
CA LEU A 515 -2.38 15.57 4.24
C LEU A 515 -3.49 14.86 3.46
N THR A 516 -4.00 13.72 3.95
CA THR A 516 -5.13 13.02 3.33
C THR A 516 -6.42 13.85 3.43
N ALA A 517 -6.67 14.50 4.57
CA ALA A 517 -7.85 15.30 4.80
C ALA A 517 -7.85 16.64 4.04
N LEU A 518 -6.68 17.28 3.88
CA LEU A 518 -6.54 18.60 3.24
C LEU A 518 -6.17 18.54 1.75
N GLY A 519 -5.32 17.60 1.36
CA GLY A 519 -4.80 17.44 -0.01
C GLY A 519 -5.32 16.22 -0.76
N GLY A 520 -6.14 15.39 -0.11
CA GLY A 520 -6.65 14.15 -0.66
C GLY A 520 -5.64 13.00 -0.62
N LEU A 521 -6.16 11.78 -0.74
CA LEU A 521 -5.37 10.55 -0.62
C LEU A 521 -4.14 10.52 -1.55
N GLY A 522 -4.26 10.98 -2.80
CA GLY A 522 -3.15 10.98 -3.75
C GLY A 522 -1.96 11.86 -3.36
N SER A 523 -2.21 13.01 -2.74
CA SER A 523 -1.15 13.93 -2.28
C SER A 523 -0.43 13.36 -1.05
N SER A 524 -1.18 12.83 -0.08
CA SER A 524 -0.61 12.14 1.08
C SER A 524 0.16 10.87 0.70
N SER A 525 -0.39 10.05 -0.20
CA SER A 525 0.28 8.88 -0.76
C SER A 525 1.67 9.22 -1.27
N ALA A 526 1.79 10.28 -2.06
CA ALA A 526 3.08 10.70 -2.61
C ALA A 526 4.07 11.19 -1.53
N GLY A 527 3.59 11.88 -0.49
CA GLY A 527 4.41 12.28 0.66
C GLY A 527 4.97 11.08 1.44
N VAL A 528 4.08 10.21 1.91
CA VAL A 528 4.43 9.00 2.70
C VAL A 528 5.32 8.04 1.89
N PHE A 529 5.01 7.81 0.62
CA PHE A 529 5.78 6.89 -0.22
C PHE A 529 7.11 7.47 -0.68
N GLY A 530 7.21 8.78 -0.87
CA GLY A 530 8.50 9.46 -1.11
C GLY A 530 9.41 9.38 0.11
N ALA A 531 8.87 9.60 1.31
CA ALA A 531 9.60 9.43 2.55
C ALA A 531 10.11 7.99 2.75
N GLU A 532 9.28 6.95 2.55
CA GLU A 532 9.74 5.54 2.64
C GLU A 532 10.91 5.23 1.70
N CYS A 533 10.96 5.86 0.52
CA CYS A 533 12.05 5.68 -0.45
C CYS A 533 13.34 6.45 -0.10
N THR A 534 13.30 7.41 0.83
CA THR A 534 14.39 8.38 1.08
C THR A 534 14.85 8.48 2.53
N SER A 535 14.09 7.95 3.49
CA SER A 535 14.34 8.04 4.93
C SER A 535 15.43 7.09 5.45
N ARG A 536 16.46 6.78 4.65
CA ARG A 536 17.51 5.78 4.94
C ARG A 536 18.89 6.19 4.40
#